data_AF-A0A7J7PRM9-F1
#
_entry.id   AF-A0A7J7PRM9-F1
#
_cell.length_a   1.000
_cell.length_b   1.000
_cell.length_c   1.000
_cell.angle_alpha   90.00
_cell.angle_beta   90.00
_cell.angle_gamma   90.00
#
_symmetry.space_group_name_H-M   'P 1'
#
loop_
_entity.id
_entity.type
_entity.pdbx_description
1 polymer ?
#
loop_
_entity_poly.entity_id
_entity_poly.type
_entity_poly.pdbx_seq_one_letter_code
_entity_poly.pdbx_strand_id
1 'polypeptide(L)'
;ASLTLAQRRGLIPKPDKLLSQQEWATVHSLARQRNECSAANCAICLEPFRAEQQVLLSCTHVFHQQCLASFERHVRVKACPLCRRAWYQQLVISDAAEAYRHACATRIQAAVRGWLCRKSLGQLLRDAPQAHGLRLAWAAGQL
;
A
#
# COMPACT_ATOMS: atom_id res chain seq x y z
N ALA A 1 23.01 16.07 -15.38
CA ALA A 1 23.50 15.77 -16.74
C ALA A 1 23.89 17.08 -17.42
N SER A 2 25.02 17.14 -18.11
CA SER A 2 25.42 18.32 -18.88
C SER A 2 24.56 18.44 -20.15
N LEU A 3 24.16 19.67 -20.49
CA LEU A 3 23.38 19.93 -21.71
C LEU A 3 24.24 19.72 -22.96
N THR A 4 23.69 19.03 -23.96
CA THR A 4 24.29 18.94 -25.29
C THR A 4 24.40 20.31 -25.95
N LEU A 5 25.27 20.46 -26.96
CA LEU A 5 25.39 21.70 -27.72
C LEU A 5 24.06 22.07 -28.39
N ALA A 6 23.37 21.10 -28.99
CA ALA A 6 22.07 21.30 -29.64
C ALA A 6 21.01 21.83 -28.67
N GLN A 7 20.96 21.31 -27.43
CA GLN A 7 20.05 21.80 -26.39
C GLN A 7 20.42 23.20 -25.87
N ARG A 8 21.72 23.51 -25.77
CA ARG A 8 22.18 24.86 -25.40
C ARG A 8 21.85 25.90 -26.47
N ARG A 9 21.84 25.50 -27.74
CA ARG A 9 21.49 26.33 -28.90
C ARG A 9 20.00 26.34 -29.22
N GLY A 10 19.16 25.65 -28.44
CA GLY A 10 17.70 25.65 -28.62
C GLY A 10 17.19 24.86 -29.82
N LEU A 11 18.03 24.04 -30.47
CA LEU A 11 17.63 23.19 -31.60
C LEU A 11 16.80 21.98 -31.15
N ILE A 12 16.96 21.57 -29.88
CA ILE A 12 16.24 20.46 -29.25
C ILE A 12 15.79 20.94 -27.86
N PRO A 13 14.57 20.58 -27.39
CA PRO A 13 14.14 20.91 -26.04
C PRO A 13 15.11 20.37 -24.99
N LYS A 14 15.34 21.16 -23.95
CA LYS A 14 16.11 20.72 -22.78
C LYS A 14 15.34 19.58 -22.10
N PRO A 15 16.04 18.57 -21.56
CA PRO A 15 15.38 17.50 -20.84
C PRO A 15 14.66 18.08 -19.61
N ASP A 16 13.53 17.47 -19.25
CA ASP A 16 12.75 17.90 -18.10
C ASP A 16 13.60 17.88 -16.83
N LYS A 17 13.44 18.93 -16.02
CA LYS A 17 14.12 19.04 -14.73
C LYS A 17 13.71 17.88 -13.83
N LEU A 18 14.70 17.29 -13.14
CA LEU A 18 14.41 16.30 -12.10
C LEU A 18 13.60 16.95 -10.98
N LEU A 19 12.54 16.26 -10.55
CA LEU A 19 11.69 16.69 -9.45
C LEU A 19 12.51 16.68 -8.16
N SER A 20 12.45 17.79 -7.44
CA SER A 20 12.98 17.94 -6.09
C SER A 20 12.20 17.10 -5.09
N GLN A 21 12.78 16.90 -3.91
CA GLN A 21 12.14 16.15 -2.83
C GLN A 21 10.81 16.78 -2.38
N GLN A 22 10.70 18.11 -2.38
CA GLN A 22 9.46 18.82 -2.02
C GLN A 22 8.37 18.63 -3.08
N GLU A 23 8.74 18.66 -4.36
CA GLU A 23 7.80 18.39 -5.46
C GLU A 23 7.31 16.93 -5.39
N TRP A 24 8.20 15.98 -5.11
CA TRP A 24 7.81 14.58 -4.88
C TRP A 24 6.87 14.41 -3.70
N ALA A 25 7.11 15.10 -2.58
CA ALA A 25 6.20 15.09 -1.43
C ALA A 25 4.80 15.61 -1.82
N THR A 26 4.73 16.62 -2.69
CA THR A 26 3.46 17.15 -3.21
C THR A 26 2.75 16.14 -4.09
N VAL A 27 3.46 15.51 -5.04
CA VAL A 27 2.92 14.46 -5.91
C VAL A 27 2.42 13.27 -5.08
N HIS A 28 3.17 12.86 -4.06
CA HIS A 28 2.82 11.77 -3.17
C HIS A 28 1.60 12.07 -2.32
N SER A 29 1.50 13.29 -1.79
CA SER A 29 0.32 13.78 -1.06
C SER A 29 -0.94 13.76 -1.94
N LEU A 30 -0.85 14.22 -3.19
CA LEU A 30 -1.96 14.18 -4.14
C LEU A 30 -2.41 12.75 -4.46
N ALA A 31 -1.46 11.83 -4.67
CA ALA A 31 -1.77 10.43 -4.91
C ALA A 31 -2.43 9.76 -3.70
N ARG A 32 -2.04 10.14 -2.47
CA ARG A 32 -2.73 9.72 -1.23
C ARG A 32 -4.16 10.24 -1.17
N GLN A 33 -4.40 11.51 -1.48
CA GLN A 33 -5.75 12.09 -1.46
C GLN A 33 -6.70 11.40 -2.45
N ARG A 34 -6.16 10.93 -3.58
CA ARG A 34 -6.92 10.15 -4.58
C ARG A 34 -7.04 8.67 -4.24
N ASN A 35 -6.51 8.23 -3.10
CA ASN A 35 -6.47 6.83 -2.67
C ASN A 35 -5.71 5.89 -3.63
N GLU A 36 -4.87 6.42 -4.53
CA GLU A 36 -4.10 5.63 -5.50
C GLU A 36 -2.95 4.86 -4.83
N CYS A 37 -2.45 5.32 -3.68
CA CYS A 37 -1.29 4.74 -3.01
C CYS A 37 -1.58 3.57 -2.06
N SER A 38 -2.82 3.40 -1.57
CA SER A 38 -3.11 2.47 -0.47
C SER A 38 -4.34 1.60 -0.71
N ALA A 39 -5.42 2.18 -1.23
CA ALA A 39 -6.68 1.47 -1.43
C ALA A 39 -6.93 1.03 -2.88
N ALA A 40 -6.16 1.56 -3.84
CA ALA A 40 -6.29 1.20 -5.25
C ALA A 40 -5.61 -0.14 -5.57
N ASN A 41 -6.12 -0.82 -6.59
CA ASN A 41 -5.44 -1.94 -7.23
C ASN A 41 -4.48 -1.42 -8.31
N CYS A 42 -3.44 -2.18 -8.63
CA CYS A 42 -2.59 -1.86 -9.76
C CYS A 42 -3.39 -1.97 -11.07
N ALA A 43 -3.48 -0.89 -11.84
CA ALA A 43 -4.27 -0.89 -13.08
C ALA A 43 -3.71 -1.78 -14.21
N ILE A 44 -2.50 -2.35 -14.06
CA ILE A 44 -1.90 -3.26 -15.05
C ILE A 44 -2.32 -4.71 -14.79
N CYS A 45 -2.14 -5.22 -13.56
CA CYS A 45 -2.50 -6.60 -13.20
C CYS A 45 -3.88 -6.73 -12.54
N LEU A 46 -4.53 -5.62 -12.19
CA LEU A 46 -5.81 -5.54 -11.49
C LEU A 46 -5.81 -6.11 -10.06
N GLU A 47 -4.63 -6.39 -9.51
CA GLU A 47 -4.46 -6.92 -8.16
C GLU A 47 -4.12 -5.83 -7.13
N PRO A 48 -4.49 -6.04 -5.85
CA PRO A 48 -4.10 -5.13 -4.77
C PRO A 48 -2.60 -5.14 -4.55
N PHE A 49 -2.05 -4.00 -4.12
CA PHE A 49 -0.59 -3.84 -4.01
C PHE A 49 0.10 -4.72 -2.97
N ARG A 50 -0.62 -5.13 -1.92
CA ARG A 50 -0.12 -5.98 -0.82
C ARG A 50 1.26 -5.50 -0.32
N ALA A 51 2.22 -6.41 -0.15
CA ALA A 51 3.58 -6.12 0.32
C ALA A 51 4.58 -5.84 -0.80
N GLU A 52 4.14 -5.77 -2.05
CA GLU A 52 5.02 -5.58 -3.20
C GLU A 52 5.49 -4.13 -3.33
N GLN A 53 6.62 -3.95 -4.02
CA GLN A 53 7.18 -2.61 -4.28
C GLN A 53 6.30 -1.83 -5.24
N GLN A 54 5.92 -0.63 -4.81
CA GLN A 54 5.12 0.31 -5.58
C GLN A 54 5.99 1.43 -6.13
N VAL A 55 5.63 1.91 -7.31
CA VAL A 55 6.24 3.07 -7.94
C VAL A 55 5.17 4.13 -8.19
N LEU A 56 5.43 5.33 -7.68
CA LEU A 56 4.67 6.54 -7.94
C LEU A 56 5.31 7.28 -9.11
N LEU A 57 4.52 7.59 -10.12
CA LEU A 57 4.96 8.37 -11.27
C LEU A 57 4.78 9.88 -11.01
N SER A 58 5.56 10.71 -11.71
CA SER A 58 5.40 12.17 -11.68
C SER A 58 4.02 12.65 -12.16
N CYS A 59 3.25 11.78 -12.81
CA CYS A 59 1.85 12.01 -13.19
C CYS A 59 0.84 11.53 -12.13
N THR A 60 1.26 11.37 -10.88
CA THR A 60 0.46 10.94 -9.70
C THR A 60 -0.06 9.50 -9.71
N HIS A 61 0.13 8.73 -10.79
CA HIS A 61 -0.31 7.34 -10.87
C HIS A 61 0.63 6.36 -10.20
N VAL A 62 0.08 5.30 -9.61
CA VAL A 62 0.81 4.26 -8.86
C VAL A 62 0.66 2.89 -9.52
N PHE A 63 1.76 2.13 -9.61
CA PHE A 63 1.79 0.77 -10.14
C PHE A 63 2.73 -0.12 -9.32
N HIS A 64 2.63 -1.44 -9.47
CA HIS A 64 3.73 -2.32 -9.07
C HIS A 64 4.97 -2.01 -9.90
N GLN A 65 6.14 -2.00 -9.27
CA GLN A 65 7.41 -1.81 -9.97
C GLN A 65 7.60 -2.84 -11.08
N GLN A 66 7.26 -4.10 -10.81
CA GLN A 66 7.39 -5.19 -11.77
C GLN A 66 6.41 -5.08 -12.94
N CYS A 67 5.14 -4.71 -12.65
CA CYS A 67 4.15 -4.51 -13.70
C CYS A 67 4.52 -3.35 -14.62
N LEU A 68 4.97 -2.22 -14.06
CA LEU A 68 5.41 -1.07 -14.85
C LEU A 68 6.62 -1.42 -15.71
N ALA A 69 7.63 -2.07 -15.13
CA ALA A 69 8.82 -2.50 -15.87
C ALA A 69 8.49 -3.49 -17.00
N SER A 70 7.49 -4.34 -16.81
CA SER A 70 7.02 -5.28 -17.84
C SER A 70 6.25 -4.57 -18.95
N PHE A 71 5.43 -3.58 -18.58
CA PHE A 71 4.73 -2.72 -19.54
C PHE A 71 5.70 -1.91 -20.42
N GLU A 72 6.70 -1.26 -19.81
CA GLU A 72 7.74 -0.52 -20.53
C GLU A 72 8.50 -1.42 -21.52
N ARG A 73 8.83 -2.65 -21.11
CA ARG A 73 9.48 -3.64 -21.98
C ARG A 73 8.61 -4.07 -23.16
N HIS A 74 7.30 -4.22 -22.94
CA HIS A 74 6.37 -4.65 -23.98
C HIS A 74 6.09 -3.54 -24.99
N VAL A 75 5.78 -2.33 -24.51
CA VAL A 75 5.42 -1.18 -25.36
C VAL A 75 6.65 -0.50 -25.97
N ARG A 76 7.85 -0.74 -25.42
CA ARG A 76 9.13 -0.12 -25.82
C ARG A 76 9.14 1.41 -25.72
N VAL A 77 8.20 1.97 -24.97
CA VAL A 77 8.07 3.42 -24.73
C VAL A 77 7.87 3.64 -23.24
N LYS A 78 8.60 4.61 -22.69
CA LYS A 78 8.42 5.06 -21.30
C LYS A 78 7.27 6.05 -21.20
N ALA A 79 6.04 5.53 -21.12
CA ALA A 79 4.82 6.32 -20.99
C ALA A 79 3.88 5.72 -19.94
N CYS A 80 3.17 6.58 -19.21
CA CYS A 80 2.23 6.11 -18.19
C CYS A 80 1.10 5.28 -18.83
N PRO A 81 0.78 4.07 -18.33
CA PRO A 81 -0.31 3.24 -18.86
C PRO A 81 -1.69 3.92 -18.83
N LEU A 82 -1.92 4.82 -17.87
CA LEU A 82 -3.22 5.46 -17.67
C LEU A 82 -3.37 6.78 -18.44
N CYS A 83 -2.43 7.70 -18.26
CA CYS A 83 -2.53 9.04 -18.84
C CYS A 83 -1.61 9.29 -20.05
N ARG A 84 -0.84 8.28 -20.47
CA ARG A 84 0.08 8.33 -21.63
C ARG A 84 1.15 9.40 -21.58
N ARG A 85 1.33 10.08 -20.43
CA ARG A 85 2.42 11.04 -20.23
C ARG A 85 3.76 10.32 -20.42
N ALA A 86 4.49 10.73 -21.44
CA ALA A 86 5.83 10.23 -21.75
C ALA A 86 6.86 10.82 -20.76
N TRP A 87 8.03 10.17 -20.69
CA TRP A 87 9.21 10.69 -19.98
C TRP A 87 8.98 11.00 -18.50
N TYR A 88 8.10 10.24 -17.84
CA TYR A 88 7.87 10.41 -16.42
C TYR A 88 9.12 10.08 -15.59
N GLN A 89 9.17 10.70 -14.41
CA GLN A 89 10.05 10.30 -13.33
C GLN A 89 9.28 9.37 -12.39
N GLN A 90 9.99 8.52 -11.66
CA GLN A 90 9.39 7.53 -10.77
C GLN A 90 10.06 7.59 -9.39
N LEU A 91 9.26 7.35 -8.35
CA LEU A 91 9.67 7.26 -6.96
C LEU A 91 9.15 5.95 -6.38
N VAL A 92 10.01 5.17 -5.73
CA VAL A 92 9.57 3.97 -5.00
C VAL A 92 8.87 4.40 -3.72
N ILE A 93 7.67 3.87 -3.49
CA ILE A 93 6.85 4.15 -2.31
C ILE A 93 6.48 2.84 -1.60
N SER A 94 6.11 2.92 -0.31
CA SER A 94 5.80 1.76 0.53
C SER A 94 4.43 1.85 1.22
N ASP A 95 3.59 2.79 0.81
CA ASP A 95 2.32 3.12 1.46
C ASP A 95 1.38 1.92 1.55
N ALA A 96 1.05 1.25 0.43
CA ALA A 96 0.15 0.10 0.51
C ALA A 96 0.81 -1.10 1.21
N ALA A 97 2.15 -1.21 1.15
CA ALA A 97 2.86 -2.27 1.87
C ALA A 97 2.78 -2.08 3.38
N GLU A 98 2.86 -0.84 3.85
CA GLU A 98 2.65 -0.47 5.25
C GLU A 98 1.19 -0.70 5.67
N ALA A 99 0.23 -0.23 4.88
CA ALA A 99 -1.20 -0.45 5.13
C ALA A 99 -1.55 -1.95 5.17
N TYR A 100 -0.99 -2.75 4.25
CA TYR A 100 -1.18 -4.20 4.20
C TYR A 100 -0.60 -4.89 5.44
N ARG A 101 0.61 -4.52 5.86
CA ARG A 101 1.22 -5.05 7.09
C ARG A 101 0.38 -4.71 8.31
N HIS A 102 -0.12 -3.48 8.41
CA HIS A 102 -1.01 -3.06 9.49
C HIS A 102 -2.31 -3.88 9.51
N ALA A 103 -2.96 -4.06 8.35
CA ALA A 103 -4.16 -4.88 8.25
C ALA A 103 -3.91 -6.36 8.65
N CYS A 104 -2.78 -6.93 8.24
CA CYS A 104 -2.37 -8.27 8.65
C CYS A 104 -2.17 -8.35 10.17
N ALA A 105 -1.44 -7.39 10.75
CA ALA A 105 -1.21 -7.33 12.19
C ALA A 105 -2.52 -7.27 12.98
N THR A 106 -3.47 -6.42 12.57
CA THR A 106 -4.79 -6.34 13.19
C THR A 106 -5.54 -7.67 13.15
N ARG A 107 -5.49 -8.40 12.03
CA ARG A 107 -6.14 -9.72 11.89
C ARG A 107 -5.51 -10.76 12.80
N ILE A 108 -4.18 -10.80 12.86
CA ILE A 108 -3.45 -11.73 13.74
C ILE A 108 -3.76 -11.40 15.21
N GLN A 109 -3.69 -10.13 15.59
CA GLN A 109 -4.02 -9.69 16.94
C GLN A 109 -5.45 -10.05 17.33
N ALA A 110 -6.43 -9.85 16.43
CA ALA A 110 -7.81 -10.24 16.67
C ALA A 110 -7.98 -11.76 16.87
N ALA A 111 -7.31 -12.57 16.06
CA ALA A 111 -7.34 -14.03 16.20
C ALA A 111 -6.73 -14.50 17.52
N VAL A 112 -5.57 -13.95 17.90
CA VAL A 112 -4.89 -14.25 19.17
C VAL A 112 -5.75 -13.85 20.36
N ARG A 113 -6.27 -12.61 20.37
CA ARG A 113 -7.18 -12.12 21.42
C ARG A 113 -8.40 -13.02 21.54
N GLY A 114 -9.03 -13.38 20.43
CA GLY A 114 -10.16 -14.30 20.41
C GLY A 114 -9.83 -15.69 20.95
N TRP A 115 -8.65 -16.24 20.63
CA TRP A 115 -8.20 -17.52 21.18
C TRP A 115 -7.95 -17.44 22.70
N LEU A 116 -7.31 -16.38 23.19
CA LEU A 116 -7.07 -16.15 24.62
C LEU A 116 -8.40 -16.07 25.38
N CYS A 117 -9.36 -15.29 24.88
CA CYS A 117 -10.70 -15.20 25.48
C CYS A 117 -11.39 -16.57 25.53
N ARG A 118 -11.39 -17.33 24.42
CA ARG A 118 -11.99 -18.68 24.41
C ARG A 118 -11.29 -19.65 25.35
N LYS A 119 -9.97 -19.58 25.47
CA LYS A 119 -9.20 -20.41 26.41
C LYS A 119 -9.57 -20.09 27.86
N SER A 120 -9.62 -18.80 28.21
CA SER A 120 -10.03 -18.34 29.53
C SER A 120 -11.48 -18.73 29.85
N LEU A 121 -12.42 -18.51 28.92
CA LEU A 121 -13.81 -18.93 29.07
C LEU A 121 -13.92 -20.46 29.22
N GLY A 122 -13.15 -21.22 28.45
CA GLY A 122 -13.12 -22.68 28.56
C GLY A 122 -12.57 -23.17 29.90
N GLN A 123 -11.62 -22.45 30.52
CA GLN A 123 -11.15 -22.72 31.89
C GLN A 123 -12.28 -22.44 32.89
N LEU A 124 -12.87 -21.26 32.84
CA LEU A 124 -14.01 -20.89 33.68
C LEU A 124 -15.14 -21.94 33.60
N LEU A 125 -15.57 -22.32 32.40
CA LEU A 125 -16.64 -23.29 32.22
C LEU A 125 -16.32 -24.70 32.75
N ARG A 126 -15.03 -25.08 32.84
CA ARG A 126 -14.63 -26.35 33.48
C ARG A 126 -14.77 -26.28 34.99
N ASP A 127 -14.47 -25.13 35.58
CA ASP A 127 -14.58 -24.89 37.02
C ASP A 127 -16.04 -24.59 37.45
N ALA A 128 -16.94 -24.44 36.48
CA ALA A 128 -18.34 -24.13 36.72
C ALA A 128 -19.11 -25.31 37.36
N PRO A 129 -19.97 -25.05 38.36
CA PRO A 129 -20.78 -26.08 38.98
C PRO A 129 -21.74 -26.74 37.97
N GLN A 130 -21.99 -28.04 38.13
CA GLN A 130 -22.88 -28.82 37.24
C GLN A 130 -24.36 -28.50 37.47
N ALA A 131 -24.73 -28.08 38.69
CA ALA A 131 -26.11 -27.71 39.02
C ALA A 131 -26.52 -26.43 38.29
N HIS A 132 -27.52 -26.52 37.42
CA HIS A 132 -28.00 -25.44 36.56
C HIS A 132 -28.35 -24.15 37.34
N GLY A 133 -28.92 -24.27 38.54
CA GLY A 133 -29.30 -23.13 39.38
C GLY A 133 -28.13 -22.34 39.96
N LEU A 134 -26.94 -22.94 40.09
CA LEU A 134 -25.77 -22.28 40.71
C LEU A 134 -24.87 -21.60 39.67
N ARG A 135 -25.03 -21.91 38.38
CA ARG A 135 -24.15 -21.40 37.31
C ARG A 135 -24.23 -19.89 37.09
N LEU A 136 -25.44 -19.31 37.16
CA LEU A 136 -25.63 -17.87 36.99
C LEU A 136 -24.99 -17.07 38.12
N ALA A 137 -25.18 -17.52 39.38
CA ALA A 137 -24.56 -16.91 40.55
C ALA A 137 -23.03 -17.08 40.56
N TRP A 138 -22.54 -18.27 40.19
CA TRP A 138 -21.11 -18.55 40.06
C TRP A 138 -20.46 -17.70 38.97
N ALA A 139 -21.08 -17.56 37.80
CA ALA A 139 -20.55 -16.74 36.71
C ALA A 139 -20.51 -15.24 37.06
N ALA A 140 -21.51 -14.76 37.80
CA ALA A 140 -21.56 -13.37 38.28
C ALA A 140 -20.44 -13.04 39.28
N GLY A 141 -19.87 -14.04 39.98
CA GLY A 141 -18.75 -13.86 40.91
C GLY A 141 -17.36 -13.98 40.28
N GLN A 142 -17.26 -14.19 38.96
CA GLN A 142 -15.99 -14.33 38.22
C GLN A 142 -15.69 -13.13 37.30
N LEU A 143 -16.60 -12.15 37.25
CA LEU A 143 -16.44 -10.85 36.57
C LEU A 143 -15.95 -9.79 37.57
#